data_AF-A0A8H5GN27-F1
#
_entry.id   AF-A0A8H5GN27-F1
#
_cell.length_a   1.000
_cell.length_b   1.000
_cell.length_c   1.000
_cell.angle_alpha   90.00
_cell.angle_beta   90.00
_cell.angle_gamma   90.00
#
_symmetry.space_group_name_H-M   'P 1'
#
loop_
_entity.id
_entity.type
_entity.pdbx_description
1 polymer ?
#
loop_
_entity_poly.entity_id
_entity_poly.type
_entity_poly.pdbx_seq_one_letter_code
_entity_poly.pdbx_strand_id
1 'polypeptide(L)'
;MVDQLSAFASEVTRVALEVGTQGILGGQAKVDGVQGTWADLTRNVNKMASNLTDQVRSISKVTKAVALGDLGKLVNVDVQGEMLDLKMTVNSMVAQLSTLADEVTRVSLEVGTEGILGGQAFVPEVQGMWKNSSIFF
;
A
#
# COMPACT_ATOMS: atom_id res chain seq x y z
N MET A 1 27.77 31.09 0.43
CA MET A 1 26.29 31.07 0.45
C MET A 1 25.71 30.52 -0.85
N VAL A 2 26.22 30.94 -2.02
CA VAL A 2 25.78 30.40 -3.33
C VAL A 2 26.14 28.90 -3.49
N ASP A 3 27.31 28.48 -3.01
CA ASP A 3 27.73 27.08 -3.14
C ASP A 3 26.85 26.11 -2.33
N GLN A 4 26.40 26.52 -1.14
CA GLN A 4 25.45 25.75 -0.32
C GLN A 4 24.08 25.64 -0.98
N LEU A 5 23.62 26.70 -1.64
CA LEU A 5 22.37 26.70 -2.40
C LEU A 5 22.46 25.75 -3.60
N SER A 6 23.57 25.79 -4.35
CA SER A 6 23.79 24.92 -5.50
C SER A 6 23.86 23.44 -5.09
N ALA A 7 24.57 23.13 -4.00
CA ALA A 7 24.65 21.78 -3.46
C ALA A 7 23.28 21.26 -2.98
N PHE A 8 22.52 22.09 -2.24
CA PHE A 8 21.17 21.73 -1.81
C PHE A 8 20.23 21.50 -2.99
N ALA A 9 20.21 22.41 -3.97
CA ALA A 9 19.36 22.28 -5.14
C ALA A 9 19.66 20.99 -5.91
N SER A 10 20.95 20.68 -6.12
CA SER A 10 21.37 19.44 -6.78
C SER A 10 20.85 18.20 -6.05
N GLU A 11 21.01 18.16 -4.72
CA GLU A 11 20.59 17.00 -3.92
C GLU A 11 19.07 16.82 -3.88
N VAL A 12 18.31 17.91 -3.74
CA VAL A 12 16.84 17.83 -3.76
C VAL A 12 16.35 17.39 -5.13
N THR A 13 16.94 17.89 -6.23
CA THR A 13 16.61 17.44 -7.58
C THR A 13 16.89 15.95 -7.75
N ARG A 14 18.03 15.46 -7.24
CA ARG A 14 18.37 14.02 -7.28
C ARG A 14 17.34 13.18 -6.52
N VAL A 15 17.02 13.53 -5.27
CA VAL A 15 16.03 12.79 -4.46
C VAL A 15 14.64 12.80 -5.09
N ALA A 16 14.22 13.94 -5.63
CA ALA A 16 12.95 14.04 -6.34
C ALA A 16 12.89 13.12 -7.56
N LEU A 17 13.99 13.01 -8.31
CA LEU A 17 14.09 12.09 -9.46
C LEU A 17 14.08 10.63 -9.00
N GLU A 18 14.92 10.27 -8.02
CA GLU A 18 15.03 8.89 -7.53
C GLU A 18 13.72 8.38 -6.94
N VAL A 19 13.16 9.10 -5.96
CA VAL A 19 11.97 8.66 -5.24
C VAL A 19 10.71 8.89 -6.07
N GLY A 20 10.60 10.06 -6.71
CA GLY A 20 9.37 10.50 -7.38
C GLY A 20 9.22 10.00 -8.81
N THR A 21 10.31 9.76 -9.54
CA THR A 21 10.25 9.35 -10.96
C THR A 21 10.75 7.92 -11.16
N GLN A 22 11.88 7.57 -10.57
CA GLN A 22 12.50 6.25 -10.75
C GLN A 22 11.92 5.19 -9.81
N GLY A 23 11.18 5.60 -8.78
CA GLY A 23 10.61 4.69 -7.78
C GLY A 23 11.66 4.06 -6.85
N ILE A 24 12.86 4.64 -6.78
CA ILE A 24 13.92 4.23 -5.86
C ILE A 24 13.59 4.79 -4.48
N LEU A 25 12.78 4.03 -3.73
CA LEU A 25 12.33 4.43 -2.41
C LEU A 25 13.46 4.37 -1.37
N GLY A 26 13.57 5.42 -0.56
CA GLY A 26 14.58 5.56 0.50
C GLY A 26 15.73 6.52 0.17
N GLY A 27 15.68 7.18 -0.99
CA GLY A 27 16.59 8.27 -1.33
C GLY A 27 16.48 9.42 -0.33
N GLN A 28 17.63 9.93 0.12
CA GLN A 28 17.74 11.06 1.04
C GLN A 28 18.77 12.05 0.52
N ALA A 29 18.50 13.34 0.72
CA ALA A 29 19.39 14.42 0.37
C ALA A 29 20.51 14.50 1.41
N LYS A 30 21.76 14.55 0.94
CA LYS A 30 22.93 14.72 1.80
C LYS A 30 23.70 15.95 1.38
N VAL A 31 23.51 17.03 2.11
CA VAL A 31 24.18 18.31 1.86
C VAL A 31 25.17 18.55 3.00
N ASP A 32 26.46 18.53 2.70
CA ASP A 32 27.49 18.74 3.71
C ASP A 32 27.63 20.25 4.03
N GLY A 33 27.90 20.57 5.30
CA GLY A 33 28.21 21.94 5.73
C GLY A 33 27.04 22.93 5.75
N VAL A 34 25.78 22.46 5.61
CA VAL A 34 24.59 23.32 5.77
C VAL A 34 24.24 23.52 7.24
N GLN A 35 23.88 24.76 7.59
CA GLN A 35 23.42 25.16 8.92
C GLN A 35 22.18 26.06 8.80
N GLY A 36 21.49 26.27 9.93
CA GLY A 36 20.29 27.12 9.97
C GLY A 36 19.19 26.62 9.03
N THR A 37 18.53 27.54 8.34
CA THR A 37 17.39 27.25 7.45
C THR A 37 17.64 26.13 6.44
N TRP A 38 18.85 26.01 5.91
CA TRP A 38 19.19 24.99 4.91
C TRP A 38 19.25 23.57 5.51
N ALA A 39 19.74 23.45 6.75
CA ALA A 39 19.74 22.19 7.46
C ALA A 39 18.30 21.75 7.79
N ASP A 40 17.45 22.71 8.19
CA ASP A 40 16.04 22.43 8.48
C ASP A 40 15.26 22.02 7.23
N LEU A 41 15.49 22.69 6.09
CA LEU A 41 14.89 22.32 4.82
C LEU A 41 15.32 20.92 4.36
N THR A 42 16.61 20.59 4.47
CA THR A 42 17.13 19.25 4.15
C THR A 42 16.47 18.18 5.01
N ARG A 43 16.34 18.46 6.32
CA ARG A 43 15.68 17.54 7.27
C ARG A 43 14.20 17.34 6.92
N ASN A 44 13.49 18.41 6.54
CA ASN A 44 12.08 18.34 6.16
C ASN A 44 11.85 17.54 4.87
N VAL A 45 12.69 17.76 3.84
CA VAL A 45 12.63 16.98 2.59
C VAL A 45 12.91 15.50 2.87
N ASN A 46 13.93 15.20 3.68
CA ASN A 46 14.25 13.81 4.04
C ASN A 46 13.14 13.15 4.85
N LYS A 47 12.51 13.88 5.78
CA LYS A 47 11.36 13.39 6.55
C LYS A 47 10.18 13.07 5.63
N MET A 48 9.87 13.95 4.68
CA MET A 48 8.82 13.72 3.68
C MET A 48 9.12 12.47 2.83
N ALA A 49 10.34 12.38 2.28
CA ALA A 49 10.76 11.25 1.44
C ALA A 49 10.75 9.92 2.20
N SER A 50 11.20 9.90 3.46
CA SER A 50 11.18 8.71 4.31
C SER A 50 9.76 8.28 4.63
N ASN A 51 8.90 9.22 5.05
CA ASN A 51 7.50 8.91 5.37
C ASN A 51 6.79 8.29 4.15
N LEU A 52 6.87 8.91 2.98
CA LEU A 52 6.24 8.38 1.76
C LEU A 52 6.84 7.03 1.36
N THR A 53 8.16 6.86 1.46
CA THR A 53 8.84 5.58 1.22
C THR A 53 8.28 4.47 2.10
N ASP A 54 8.20 4.70 3.41
CA ASP A 54 7.78 3.69 4.37
C ASP A 54 6.31 3.31 4.17
N GLN A 55 5.46 4.31 3.88
CA GLN A 55 4.04 4.11 3.63
C GLN A 55 3.80 3.29 2.35
N VAL A 56 4.43 3.67 1.22
CA VAL A 56 4.31 2.94 -0.05
C VAL A 56 4.89 1.54 0.06
N ARG A 57 6.04 1.38 0.71
CA ARG A 57 6.68 0.07 0.90
C ARG A 57 5.84 -0.85 1.79
N SER A 58 5.16 -0.31 2.80
CA SER A 58 4.21 -1.07 3.63
C SER A 58 3.04 -1.61 2.81
N ILE A 59 2.43 -0.76 1.98
CA ILE A 59 1.33 -1.17 1.08
C ILE A 59 1.82 -2.21 0.07
N SER A 60 2.98 -2.00 -0.54
CA SER A 60 3.57 -2.95 -1.51
C SER A 60 3.80 -4.35 -0.92
N LYS A 61 4.18 -4.44 0.37
CA LYS A 61 4.34 -5.74 1.04
C LYS A 61 3.01 -6.48 1.16
N VAL A 62 1.95 -5.78 1.53
CA VAL A 62 0.61 -6.38 1.68
C VAL A 62 0.05 -6.79 0.33
N THR A 63 0.16 -5.95 -0.71
CA THR A 63 -0.33 -6.32 -2.05
C THR A 63 0.43 -7.51 -2.64
N LYS A 64 1.74 -7.64 -2.36
CA LYS A 64 2.51 -8.85 -2.71
C LYS A 64 2.04 -10.09 -1.94
N ALA A 65 1.76 -9.96 -0.64
CA ALA A 65 1.26 -11.06 0.18
C ALA A 65 -0.09 -11.58 -0.36
N VAL A 66 -1.02 -10.65 -0.65
CA VAL A 66 -2.32 -10.95 -1.28
C VAL A 66 -2.14 -11.69 -2.61
N ALA A 67 -1.23 -11.22 -3.47
CA ALA A 67 -0.94 -11.88 -4.75
C ALA A 67 -0.37 -13.30 -4.60
N LEU A 68 0.26 -13.61 -3.46
CA LEU A 68 0.75 -14.94 -3.10
C LEU A 68 -0.30 -15.77 -2.34
N GLY A 69 -1.52 -15.27 -2.18
CA GLY A 69 -2.62 -15.93 -1.47
C GLY A 69 -2.62 -15.75 0.05
N ASP A 70 -1.71 -14.94 0.61
CA ASP A 70 -1.70 -14.60 2.04
C ASP A 70 -2.62 -13.40 2.30
N LEU A 71 -3.89 -13.71 2.58
CA LEU A 71 -4.94 -12.72 2.90
C LEU A 71 -4.95 -12.33 4.40
N GLY A 72 -4.03 -12.87 5.21
CA GLY A 72 -3.92 -12.54 6.63
C GLY A 72 -3.13 -11.25 6.92
N LYS A 73 -2.60 -10.59 5.88
CA LYS A 73 -1.77 -9.39 6.03
C LYS A 73 -2.55 -8.11 5.78
N LEU A 74 -2.41 -7.16 6.70
CA LEU A 74 -2.98 -5.82 6.60
C LEU A 74 -1.89 -4.76 6.68
N VAL A 75 -2.17 -3.61 6.08
CA VAL A 75 -1.32 -2.42 6.16
C VAL A 75 -1.51 -1.82 7.55
N ASN A 76 -0.46 -1.88 8.39
CA ASN A 76 -0.51 -1.48 9.80
C ASN A 76 0.27 -0.21 10.13
N VAL A 77 0.92 0.40 9.14
CA VAL A 77 1.65 1.67 9.34
C VAL A 77 0.68 2.79 9.73
N ASP A 78 1.12 3.69 10.60
CA ASP A 78 0.37 4.89 10.96
C ASP A 78 0.47 5.93 9.84
N VAL A 79 -0.68 6.39 9.36
CA VAL A 79 -0.84 7.24 8.19
C VAL A 79 -2.03 8.15 8.38
N GLN A 80 -2.00 9.30 7.72
CA GLN A 80 -3.03 10.32 7.78
C GLN A 80 -3.37 10.82 6.37
N GLY A 81 -4.50 11.49 6.22
CA GLY A 81 -4.96 12.06 4.95
C GLY A 81 -5.12 10.99 3.86
N GLU A 82 -4.70 11.31 2.63
CA GLU A 82 -4.83 10.44 1.47
C GLU A 82 -4.17 9.06 1.65
N MET A 83 -3.10 8.99 2.44
CA MET A 83 -2.41 7.72 2.72
C MET A 83 -3.20 6.84 3.69
N LEU A 84 -4.01 7.42 4.57
CA LEU A 84 -4.96 6.68 5.39
C LEU A 84 -6.08 6.10 4.54
N ASP A 85 -6.64 6.90 3.63
CA ASP A 85 -7.67 6.44 2.70
C ASP A 85 -7.17 5.27 1.86
N LEU A 86 -5.95 5.39 1.31
CA LEU A 86 -5.30 4.30 0.56
C LEU A 86 -5.09 3.05 1.41
N LYS A 87 -4.60 3.18 2.65
CA LYS A 87 -4.48 2.07 3.60
C LYS A 87 -5.84 1.39 3.84
N MET A 88 -6.89 2.16 4.06
CA MET A 88 -8.24 1.64 4.30
C MET A 88 -8.79 0.93 3.07
N THR A 89 -8.60 1.49 1.87
CA THR A 89 -9.01 0.85 0.61
C THR A 89 -8.31 -0.50 0.43
N VAL A 90 -6.99 -0.55 0.62
CA VAL A 90 -6.23 -1.81 0.50
C VAL A 90 -6.68 -2.83 1.54
N ASN A 91 -6.81 -2.43 2.80
CA ASN A 91 -7.25 -3.34 3.86
C ASN A 91 -8.68 -3.86 3.64
N SER A 92 -9.59 -3.01 3.14
CA SER A 92 -10.94 -3.44 2.74
C SER A 92 -10.89 -4.43 1.58
N MET A 93 -10.05 -4.20 0.56
CA MET A 93 -9.85 -5.16 -0.53
C MET A 93 -9.36 -6.52 0.00
N VAL A 94 -8.40 -6.55 0.93
CA VAL A 94 -7.92 -7.81 1.54
C VAL A 94 -9.04 -8.53 2.28
N ALA A 95 -9.83 -7.80 3.08
CA ALA A 95 -10.95 -8.39 3.81
C ALA A 95 -11.99 -8.99 2.86
N GLN A 96 -12.37 -8.28 1.80
CA GLN A 96 -13.34 -8.78 0.81
C GLN A 96 -12.84 -10.04 0.10
N LEU A 97 -11.55 -10.08 -0.28
CA LEU A 97 -10.95 -11.27 -0.88
C LEU A 97 -10.92 -12.45 0.09
N SER A 98 -10.65 -12.21 1.38
CA SER A 98 -10.65 -13.25 2.41
C SER A 98 -12.03 -13.88 2.55
N THR A 99 -13.08 -13.06 2.71
CA THR A 99 -14.45 -13.56 2.83
C THR A 99 -14.87 -14.35 1.58
N LEU A 100 -14.47 -13.90 0.39
CA LEU A 100 -14.75 -14.62 -0.85
C LEU A 100 -14.05 -15.99 -0.88
N ALA A 101 -12.78 -16.06 -0.49
CA ALA A 101 -12.03 -17.31 -0.46
C ALA A 101 -12.66 -18.32 0.50
N ASP A 102 -13.13 -17.85 1.66
CA ASP A 102 -13.85 -18.67 2.64
C ASP A 102 -15.17 -19.20 2.06
N GLU A 103 -15.96 -18.35 1.40
CA GLU A 103 -17.23 -18.73 0.79
C GLU A 103 -17.05 -19.71 -0.38
N VAL A 104 -16.07 -19.51 -1.24
CA VAL A 104 -15.74 -20.45 -2.32
C VAL A 104 -15.34 -21.81 -1.74
N THR A 105 -14.57 -21.81 -0.64
CA THR A 105 -14.18 -23.06 0.04
C THR A 105 -15.41 -23.77 0.62
N ARG A 106 -16.32 -23.04 1.29
CA ARG A 106 -17.57 -23.58 1.84
C ARG A 106 -18.45 -24.20 0.77
N VAL A 107 -18.76 -23.46 -0.30
CA VAL A 107 -19.63 -23.95 -1.38
C VAL A 107 -19.00 -25.16 -2.09
N SER A 108 -17.68 -25.17 -2.27
CA SER A 108 -16.97 -26.33 -2.85
C SER A 108 -17.11 -27.59 -2.00
N LEU A 109 -17.14 -27.46 -0.67
CA LEU A 109 -17.37 -28.58 0.25
C LEU A 109 -18.83 -29.06 0.20
N GLU A 110 -19.80 -28.14 0.22
CA GLU A 110 -21.23 -28.47 0.15
C GLU A 110 -21.59 -29.23 -1.14
N VAL A 111 -21.15 -28.71 -2.29
CA VAL A 111 -21.47 -29.30 -3.60
C VAL A 111 -20.63 -30.55 -3.85
N GLY A 112 -19.33 -30.51 -3.55
CA GLY A 112 -18.39 -31.55 -3.93
C GLY A 112 -18.33 -32.74 -2.96
N THR A 113 -18.44 -32.48 -1.65
CA THR A 113 -18.28 -33.51 -0.61
C THR A 113 -19.61 -33.90 0.01
N GLU A 114 -20.49 -32.93 0.26
CA GLU A 114 -21.78 -33.19 0.93
C GLU A 114 -22.92 -33.48 -0.08
N GLY A 115 -22.71 -33.22 -1.37
CA GLY A 115 -23.68 -33.48 -2.44
C GLY A 115 -24.89 -32.56 -2.41
N ILE A 116 -24.81 -31.42 -1.72
CA ILE A 116 -25.86 -30.41 -1.63
C ILE A 116 -25.73 -29.49 -2.85
N LEU A 117 -26.62 -29.67 -3.83
CA LEU A 117 -26.64 -28.85 -5.04
C LEU A 117 -27.41 -27.54 -4.83
N GLY A 118 -26.97 -26.47 -5.50
CA GLY A 118 -27.63 -25.16 -5.47
C GLY A 118 -27.18 -24.23 -4.35
N GLY A 119 -26.07 -24.54 -3.67
CA GLY A 119 -25.43 -23.64 -2.71
C GLY A 119 -24.99 -22.33 -3.38
N GLN A 120 -25.37 -21.19 -2.79
CA GLN A 120 -24.94 -19.87 -3.27
C GLN A 120 -23.88 -19.33 -2.32
N ALA A 121 -22.79 -18.81 -2.88
CA ALA A 121 -21.84 -18.00 -2.14
C ALA A 121 -22.52 -16.69 -1.75
N PHE A 122 -22.49 -16.34 -0.46
CA PHE A 122 -23.00 -15.07 0.02
C PHE A 122 -21.88 -14.29 0.67
N VAL A 123 -21.47 -13.19 0.02
CA VAL A 123 -20.46 -12.30 0.57
C VAL A 123 -21.16 -11.04 1.07
N PRO A 124 -21.35 -10.87 2.39
CA PRO A 124 -21.93 -9.63 2.92
C PRO A 124 -20.97 -8.45 2.70
N GLU A 125 -21.55 -7.25 2.59
CA GLU A 125 -20.82 -5.97 2.61
C GLU A 125 -19.82 -5.70 1.46
N VAL A 126 -19.82 -6.51 0.40
CA VAL A 126 -19.00 -6.23 -0.79
C VAL A 126 -19.65 -5.23 -1.74
N GLN A 127 -18.81 -4.44 -2.42
CA GLN A 127 -19.24 -3.44 -3.40
C GLN A 127 -18.81 -3.84 -4.83
N GLY A 128 -19.46 -3.24 -5.84
CA GLY A 128 -19.11 -3.46 -7.26
C GLY A 128 -19.46 -4.86 -7.76
N MET A 129 -18.61 -5.44 -8.63
CA MET A 129 -18.87 -6.75 -9.26
C MET A 129 -19.08 -7.88 -8.24
N TRP A 130 -18.46 -7.77 -7.07
CA TRP A 130 -18.54 -8.75 -5.99
C TRP A 130 -19.93 -8.89 -5.38
N LYS A 131 -20.72 -7.80 -5.36
CA LYS A 131 -22.09 -7.81 -4.82
C LYS A 131 -23.04 -8.70 -5.62
N ASN A 132 -22.79 -8.80 -6.92
CA ASN A 132 -23.59 -9.60 -7.85
C ASN A 132 -22.87 -10.89 -8.26
N SER A 133 -21.75 -11.22 -7.61
CA SER A 133 -21.00 -12.45 -7.88
C SER A 133 -21.71 -13.63 -7.21
N SER A 134 -22.87 -14.00 -7.75
CA SER A 134 -23.46 -15.31 -7.48
C SER A 134 -22.70 -16.32 -8.32
N ILE A 135 -21.72 -17.01 -7.72
CA ILE A 135 -21.09 -18.15 -8.37
C ILE A 135 -22.05 -19.33 -8.19
N PHE A 136 -22.64 -19.77 -9.30
CA PHE A 136 -23.49 -20.96 -9.33
C PHE A 136 -22.61 -22.19 -9.58
N PHE A 137 -22.72 -23.20 -8.72
CA PHE A 137 -22.14 -24.53 -8.91
C PHE A 137 -23.24 -25.59 -8.92
#